data_AF-A0A947RJI7-F1
#
_entry.id   AF-A0A947RJI7-F1
#
_cell.length_a   1.000
_cell.length_b   1.000
_cell.length_c   1.000
_cell.angle_alpha   90.00
_cell.angle_beta   90.00
_cell.angle_gamma   90.00
#
_symmetry.space_group_name_H-M   'P 1'
#
loop_
_entity.id
_entity.type
_entity.pdbx_description
1 polymer ?
#
loop_
_entity_poly.entity_id
_entity_poly.type
_entity_poly.pdbx_seq_one_letter_code
_entity_poly.pdbx_strand_id
1 'polypeptide(L)'
;MISKRALGFWVMALLLTLPTAGSIAQTPLAEYEQALYSIPVSNPSFILSTIELSMPQVDFPGESLLRLIDRLVNHPGAPFEKEAVLMILAHAMEDGLPIEGLINRASEGLARGVPLQQIEGGLNQRLILLAETRDLLYAKGIFSVPVGAPQTVSTAIPMPRFNQLLIHISGTIGEFLEGGGSPFEGHVMYQEVHNRLTMLQGVSFTAEDVALVLDRIEPSDLTQVALAAVS
;
A
#
# COMPACT_ATOMS: atom_id res chain seq x y z
N MET A 1 71.60 -29.32 26.56
CA MET A 1 70.40 -30.16 26.34
C MET A 1 69.21 -29.23 26.12
N ILE A 2 68.41 -29.52 25.08
CA ILE A 2 67.08 -28.98 24.76
C ILE A 2 67.10 -27.56 24.13
N SER A 3 67.05 -27.43 22.79
CA SER A 3 65.86 -27.40 21.88
C SER A 3 65.03 -26.11 21.97
N LYS A 4 64.36 -25.55 20.95
CA LYS A 4 64.26 -25.67 19.48
C LYS A 4 63.34 -24.49 19.08
N ARG A 5 63.43 -24.05 17.82
CA ARG A 5 62.62 -23.01 17.17
C ARG A 5 61.11 -23.30 17.15
N ALA A 6 60.28 -22.24 17.13
CA ALA A 6 59.00 -22.13 16.40
C ALA A 6 58.65 -20.63 16.32
N LEU A 7 58.87 -19.91 15.22
CA LEU A 7 58.03 -19.82 14.01
C LEU A 7 56.52 -19.74 14.31
N GLY A 8 56.01 -18.52 14.43
CA GLY A 8 54.58 -18.22 14.52
C GLY A 8 54.22 -17.15 13.48
N PHE A 9 54.17 -17.54 12.21
CA PHE A 9 53.57 -16.74 11.14
C PHE A 9 52.05 -16.98 11.18
N TRP A 10 51.32 -16.07 11.82
CA TRP A 10 49.85 -16.01 11.69
C TRP A 10 49.51 -15.20 10.44
N VAL A 11 49.19 -15.89 9.35
CA VAL A 11 48.52 -15.31 8.18
C VAL A 11 47.05 -15.19 8.54
N MET A 12 46.61 -13.99 8.92
CA MET A 12 45.20 -13.70 9.12
C MET A 12 44.58 -13.45 7.74
N ALA A 13 43.91 -14.47 7.21
CA ALA A 13 43.12 -14.38 5.99
C ALA A 13 41.91 -13.45 6.25
N LEU A 14 41.95 -12.27 5.64
CA LEU A 14 40.84 -11.31 5.61
C LEU A 14 39.73 -11.89 4.71
N LEU A 15 38.75 -12.56 5.33
CA LEU A 15 37.50 -12.97 4.69
C LEU A 15 36.67 -11.71 4.39
N LEU A 16 36.73 -11.27 3.14
CA LEU A 16 35.78 -10.33 2.55
C LEU A 16 34.40 -11.01 2.49
N THR A 17 33.58 -10.81 3.53
CA THR A 17 32.15 -11.10 3.46
C THR A 17 31.50 -10.00 2.62
N LEU A 18 31.36 -10.25 1.32
CA LEU A 18 30.43 -9.50 0.48
C LEU A 18 29.02 -9.77 1.02
N PRO A 19 28.22 -8.74 1.37
CA PRO A 19 26.81 -8.94 1.59
C PRO A 19 26.19 -9.34 0.25
N THR A 20 25.75 -10.59 0.13
CA THR A 20 24.82 -10.98 -0.91
C THR A 20 23.54 -10.20 -0.66
N ALA A 21 23.35 -9.10 -1.39
CA ALA A 21 22.05 -8.49 -1.54
C ALA A 21 21.14 -9.58 -2.12
N GLY A 22 20.30 -10.17 -1.28
CA GLY A 22 19.24 -11.05 -1.75
C GLY A 22 18.36 -10.23 -2.68
N SER A 23 18.45 -10.51 -3.97
CA SER A 23 17.44 -10.06 -4.91
C SER A 23 16.16 -10.78 -4.50
N ILE A 24 15.24 -10.07 -3.86
CA ILE A 24 13.85 -10.54 -3.74
C ILE A 24 13.40 -10.71 -5.19
N ALA A 25 13.08 -11.94 -5.59
CA ALA A 25 12.64 -12.23 -6.95
C ALA A 25 11.32 -11.49 -7.17
N GLN A 26 11.32 -10.45 -8.00
CA GLN A 26 10.09 -9.76 -8.38
C GLN A 26 9.28 -10.69 -9.30
N THR A 27 7.98 -10.81 -9.03
CA THR A 27 7.03 -11.54 -9.90
C THR A 27 7.10 -10.97 -11.31
N PRO A 28 7.45 -11.76 -12.34
CA PRO A 28 7.57 -11.27 -13.70
C PRO A 28 6.19 -10.91 -14.29
N LEU A 29 6.16 -9.91 -15.19
CA LEU A 29 4.92 -9.44 -15.83
C LEU A 29 4.14 -10.58 -16.54
N ALA A 30 4.87 -11.55 -17.12
CA ALA A 30 4.30 -12.70 -17.80
C ALA A 30 3.40 -13.57 -16.91
N GLU A 31 3.65 -13.63 -15.60
CA GLU A 31 2.79 -14.37 -14.67
C GLU A 31 1.43 -13.70 -14.49
N TYR A 32 1.39 -12.36 -14.44
CA TYR A 32 0.13 -11.61 -14.41
C TYR A 32 -0.63 -11.75 -15.72
N GLU A 33 0.05 -11.68 -16.86
CA GLU A 33 -0.56 -11.89 -18.17
C GLU A 33 -1.23 -13.27 -18.25
N GLN A 34 -0.51 -14.32 -17.85
CA GLN A 34 -1.05 -15.68 -17.82
C GLN A 34 -2.27 -15.80 -16.89
N ALA A 35 -2.22 -15.20 -15.70
CA ALA A 35 -3.32 -15.23 -14.76
C ALA A 35 -4.55 -14.47 -15.29
N LEU A 36 -4.35 -13.31 -15.90
CA LEU A 36 -5.42 -12.48 -16.47
C LEU A 36 -6.11 -13.14 -17.65
N TYR A 37 -5.42 -13.89 -18.51
CA TYR A 37 -6.07 -14.63 -19.62
C TYR A 37 -7.11 -15.66 -19.16
N SER A 38 -7.07 -16.07 -17.89
CA SER A 38 -8.05 -16.99 -17.31
C SER A 38 -9.34 -16.28 -16.85
N ILE A 39 -9.36 -14.94 -16.84
CA ILE A 39 -10.54 -14.12 -16.59
C ILE A 39 -10.91 -13.46 -17.91
N PRO A 40 -12.12 -13.64 -18.46
CA PRO A 40 -12.53 -12.94 -19.67
C PRO A 40 -12.74 -11.45 -19.35
N VAL A 41 -11.64 -10.70 -19.38
CA VAL A 41 -11.59 -9.24 -19.22
C VAL A 41 -11.74 -8.57 -20.58
N SER A 42 -12.48 -7.48 -20.60
CA SER A 42 -12.75 -6.66 -21.78
C SER A 42 -11.53 -5.85 -22.20
N ASN A 43 -10.69 -5.42 -21.24
CA ASN A 43 -9.48 -4.63 -21.52
C ASN A 43 -8.24 -5.13 -20.74
N PRO A 44 -7.67 -6.30 -21.11
CA PRO A 44 -6.49 -6.85 -20.44
C PRO A 44 -5.25 -5.94 -20.55
N SER A 45 -5.10 -5.24 -21.68
CA SER A 45 -3.95 -4.38 -21.94
C SER A 45 -3.86 -3.20 -20.97
N PHE A 46 -5.00 -2.61 -20.60
CA PHE A 46 -5.03 -1.56 -19.59
C PHE A 46 -4.52 -2.06 -18.24
N ILE A 47 -5.10 -3.16 -17.73
CA ILE A 47 -4.68 -3.75 -16.44
C ILE A 47 -3.19 -4.08 -16.47
N LEU A 48 -2.70 -4.75 -17.51
CA LEU A 48 -1.28 -5.11 -17.63
C LEU A 48 -0.36 -3.89 -17.66
N SER A 49 -0.73 -2.83 -18.39
CA SER A 49 0.07 -1.60 -18.45
C SER A 49 0.17 -0.91 -17.08
N THR A 50 -0.91 -0.87 -16.31
CA THR A 50 -0.90 -0.28 -14.96
C THR A 50 -0.05 -1.09 -13.98
N ILE A 51 -0.05 -2.43 -14.11
CA ILE A 51 0.83 -3.32 -13.35
C ILE A 51 2.29 -3.05 -13.72
N GLU A 52 2.63 -3.06 -15.01
CA GLU A 52 3.99 -2.84 -15.50
C GLU A 52 4.56 -1.50 -15.02
N LEU A 53 3.75 -0.43 -15.09
CA LEU A 53 4.13 0.90 -14.60
C LEU A 53 4.32 0.97 -13.08
N SER A 54 3.64 0.10 -12.32
CA SER A 54 3.70 0.08 -10.86
C SER A 54 4.79 -0.84 -10.31
N MET A 55 5.20 -1.87 -11.05
CA MET A 55 6.24 -2.83 -10.64
C MET A 55 7.56 -2.22 -10.14
N PRO A 56 8.07 -1.09 -10.70
CA PRO A 56 9.29 -0.47 -10.19
C PRO A 56 9.16 0.18 -8.80
N GLN A 57 7.94 0.38 -8.30
CA GLN A 57 7.71 0.97 -6.98
C GLN A 57 8.18 0.01 -5.87
N VAL A 58 8.89 0.56 -4.87
CA VAL A 58 9.53 -0.23 -3.80
C VAL A 58 8.51 -1.02 -2.98
N ASP A 59 7.32 -0.47 -2.83
CA ASP A 59 6.21 -1.00 -2.04
C ASP A 59 5.12 -1.65 -2.90
N PHE A 60 5.41 -1.95 -4.18
CA PHE A 60 4.45 -2.64 -5.05
C PHE A 60 4.14 -4.05 -4.52
N PRO A 61 2.88 -4.38 -4.17
CA PRO A 61 2.52 -5.64 -3.52
C PRO A 61 2.31 -6.78 -4.53
N GLY A 62 3.32 -7.05 -5.36
CA GLY A 62 3.20 -7.93 -6.52
C GLY A 62 2.70 -9.35 -6.22
N GLU A 63 3.33 -10.05 -5.27
CA GLU A 63 2.90 -11.40 -4.88
C GLU A 63 1.46 -11.44 -4.33
N SER A 64 1.03 -10.39 -3.63
CA SER A 64 -0.33 -10.29 -3.09
C SER A 64 -1.34 -10.01 -4.20
N LEU A 65 -0.98 -9.18 -5.17
CA LEU A 65 -1.81 -8.92 -6.35
C LEU A 65 -1.99 -10.19 -7.19
N LEU A 66 -0.91 -10.92 -7.49
CA LEU A 66 -0.99 -12.17 -8.25
C LEU A 66 -1.89 -13.20 -7.54
N ARG A 67 -1.69 -13.38 -6.22
CA ARG A 67 -2.55 -14.27 -5.41
C ARG A 67 -4.02 -13.84 -5.43
N LEU A 68 -4.32 -12.55 -5.43
CA LEU A 68 -5.69 -12.07 -5.56
C LEU A 68 -6.28 -12.44 -6.94
N ILE A 69 -5.53 -12.21 -8.02
CA ILE A 69 -5.96 -12.59 -9.38
C ILE A 69 -6.24 -14.09 -9.45
N ASP A 70 -5.33 -14.94 -8.95
CA ASP A 70 -5.53 -16.39 -8.92
C ASP A 70 -6.79 -16.81 -8.13
N ARG A 71 -7.08 -16.11 -7.03
CA ARG A 71 -8.32 -16.35 -6.27
C ARG A 71 -9.56 -15.92 -7.04
N LEU A 72 -9.50 -14.81 -7.77
CA LEU A 72 -10.59 -14.35 -8.63
C LEU A 72 -10.83 -15.31 -9.81
N VAL A 73 -9.78 -15.84 -10.43
CA VAL A 73 -9.88 -16.88 -11.48
C VAL A 73 -10.78 -18.02 -11.01
N ASN A 74 -10.51 -18.52 -9.80
CA ASN A 74 -11.22 -19.67 -9.22
C ASN A 74 -12.57 -19.31 -8.55
N HIS A 75 -12.93 -18.03 -8.46
CA HIS A 75 -14.18 -17.60 -7.84
C HIS A 75 -15.40 -17.91 -8.74
N PRO A 76 -16.57 -18.33 -8.20
CA PRO A 76 -17.75 -18.67 -9.01
C PRO A 76 -18.50 -17.45 -9.60
N GLY A 77 -18.09 -16.22 -9.28
CA GLY A 77 -18.72 -14.99 -9.76
C GLY A 77 -18.62 -14.80 -11.28
N ALA A 78 -19.45 -13.92 -11.82
CA ALA A 78 -19.48 -13.68 -13.26
C ALA A 78 -18.20 -12.98 -13.73
N PRO A 79 -17.76 -13.20 -15.00
CA PRO A 79 -16.55 -12.57 -15.53
C PRO A 79 -16.49 -11.05 -15.35
N PHE A 80 -17.59 -10.35 -15.61
CA PHE A 80 -17.65 -8.89 -15.48
C PHE A 80 -17.47 -8.41 -14.03
N GLU A 81 -17.90 -9.19 -13.05
CA GLU A 81 -17.73 -8.86 -11.62
C GLU A 81 -16.27 -9.02 -11.19
N LYS A 82 -15.60 -10.07 -11.70
CA LYS A 82 -14.16 -10.28 -11.49
C LYS A 82 -13.36 -9.16 -12.13
N GLU A 83 -13.73 -8.79 -13.36
CA GLU A 83 -13.14 -7.67 -14.07
C GLU A 83 -13.32 -6.36 -13.29
N ALA A 84 -14.52 -6.08 -12.76
CA ALA A 84 -14.78 -4.86 -12.00
C ALA A 84 -13.83 -4.70 -10.80
N VAL A 85 -13.58 -5.76 -10.04
CA VAL A 85 -12.61 -5.76 -8.92
C VAL A 85 -11.19 -5.42 -9.41
N LEU A 86 -10.77 -6.01 -10.54
CA LEU A 86 -9.44 -5.75 -11.11
C LEU A 86 -9.32 -4.34 -11.67
N MET A 87 -10.38 -3.82 -12.28
CA MET A 87 -10.41 -2.47 -12.81
C MET A 87 -10.23 -1.43 -11.69
N ILE A 88 -10.83 -1.62 -10.51
CA ILE A 88 -10.61 -0.70 -9.38
C ILE A 88 -9.12 -0.64 -8.98
N LEU A 89 -8.45 -1.79 -8.93
CA LEU A 89 -7.01 -1.84 -8.65
C LEU A 89 -6.18 -1.19 -9.77
N ALA A 90 -6.57 -1.39 -11.02
CA ALA A 90 -5.90 -0.79 -12.17
C ALA A 90 -6.00 0.75 -12.16
N HIS A 91 -7.18 1.32 -11.88
CA HIS A 91 -7.34 2.77 -11.73
C HIS A 91 -6.53 3.31 -10.54
N ALA A 92 -6.51 2.60 -9.41
CA ALA A 92 -5.68 2.99 -8.27
C ALA A 92 -4.18 3.03 -8.65
N MET A 93 -3.69 2.04 -9.39
CA MET A 93 -2.32 2.03 -9.92
C MET A 93 -2.06 3.15 -10.93
N GLU A 94 -3.00 3.40 -11.84
CA GLU A 94 -2.93 4.50 -12.82
C GLU A 94 -2.79 5.85 -12.12
N ASP A 95 -3.53 6.07 -11.04
CA ASP A 95 -3.48 7.28 -10.21
C ASP A 95 -2.26 7.34 -9.27
N GLY A 96 -1.39 6.31 -9.30
CA GLY A 96 -0.22 6.21 -8.44
C GLY A 96 -0.56 6.03 -6.96
N LEU A 97 -1.74 5.50 -6.63
CA LEU A 97 -2.18 5.22 -5.27
C LEU A 97 -1.68 3.85 -4.79
N PRO A 98 -1.40 3.70 -3.48
CA PRO A 98 -0.99 2.41 -2.95
C PRO A 98 -2.16 1.43 -2.91
N ILE A 99 -1.99 0.28 -3.57
CA ILE A 99 -3.05 -0.72 -3.73
C ILE A 99 -3.09 -1.80 -2.64
N GLU A 100 -2.11 -1.82 -1.72
CA GLU A 100 -2.00 -2.87 -0.69
C GLU A 100 -3.28 -2.99 0.16
N GLY A 101 -3.83 -1.85 0.61
CA GLY A 101 -5.09 -1.81 1.36
C GLY A 101 -6.29 -2.35 0.59
N LEU A 102 -6.35 -2.08 -0.72
CA LEU A 102 -7.41 -2.57 -1.61
C LEU A 102 -7.30 -4.08 -1.83
N ILE A 103 -6.09 -4.59 -2.07
CA ILE A 103 -5.83 -6.03 -2.23
C ILE A 103 -6.22 -6.79 -0.97
N ASN A 104 -5.83 -6.28 0.20
CA ASN A 104 -6.13 -6.89 1.48
C ASN A 104 -7.65 -6.96 1.69
N ARG A 105 -8.37 -5.88 1.38
CA ARG A 105 -9.84 -5.85 1.51
C ARG A 105 -10.53 -6.81 0.55
N ALA A 106 -10.12 -6.83 -0.72
CA ALA A 106 -10.65 -7.76 -1.70
C ALA A 106 -10.42 -9.22 -1.26
N SER A 107 -9.19 -9.52 -0.82
CA SER A 107 -8.80 -10.85 -0.36
C SER A 107 -9.57 -11.29 0.89
N GLU A 108 -9.83 -10.38 1.83
CA GLU A 108 -10.66 -10.62 3.01
C GLU A 108 -12.12 -10.92 2.61
N GLY A 109 -12.71 -10.09 1.73
CA GLY A 109 -14.06 -10.30 1.23
C GLY A 109 -14.22 -11.65 0.54
N LEU A 110 -13.29 -12.03 -0.33
CA LEU A 110 -13.26 -13.34 -0.98
C LEU A 110 -13.12 -14.48 0.04
N ALA A 111 -12.31 -14.29 1.10
CA ALA A 111 -12.14 -15.32 2.14
C ALA A 111 -13.42 -15.52 2.97
N ARG A 112 -14.21 -14.45 3.14
CA ARG A 112 -15.49 -14.47 3.84
C ARG A 112 -16.68 -14.88 2.96
N GLY A 113 -16.46 -15.09 1.67
CA GLY A 113 -17.53 -15.42 0.72
C GLY A 113 -18.49 -14.25 0.47
N VAL A 114 -18.01 -13.01 0.62
CA VAL A 114 -18.79 -11.80 0.31
C VAL A 114 -19.05 -11.76 -1.21
N PRO A 115 -20.27 -11.45 -1.67
CA PRO A 115 -20.56 -11.31 -3.10
C PRO A 115 -19.64 -10.29 -3.78
N LEU A 116 -19.20 -10.57 -5.01
CA LEU A 116 -18.23 -9.71 -5.71
C LEU A 116 -18.73 -8.27 -5.87
N GLN A 117 -20.03 -8.04 -6.10
CA GLN A 117 -20.60 -6.68 -6.16
C GLN A 117 -20.46 -5.91 -4.85
N GLN A 118 -20.56 -6.60 -3.70
CA GLN A 118 -20.37 -5.96 -2.40
C GLN A 118 -18.89 -5.67 -2.15
N ILE A 119 -18.00 -6.57 -2.60
CA ILE A 119 -16.55 -6.32 -2.58
C ILE A 119 -16.23 -5.10 -3.44
N GLU A 120 -16.72 -5.06 -4.69
CA GLU A 120 -16.56 -3.95 -5.62
C GLU A 120 -17.02 -2.61 -5.00
N GLY A 121 -18.22 -2.55 -4.42
CA GLY A 121 -18.72 -1.35 -3.76
C GLY A 121 -17.81 -0.87 -2.62
N GLY A 122 -17.36 -1.79 -1.77
CA GLY A 122 -16.41 -1.46 -0.69
C GLY A 122 -15.03 -1.04 -1.19
N LEU A 123 -14.55 -1.61 -2.30
CA LEU A 123 -13.29 -1.21 -2.92
C LEU A 123 -13.38 0.18 -3.55
N ASN A 124 -14.48 0.51 -4.22
CA ASN A 124 -14.73 1.85 -4.76
C ASN A 124 -14.72 2.90 -3.66
N GLN A 125 -15.43 2.64 -2.55
CA GLN A 125 -15.42 3.53 -1.39
C GLN A 125 -13.99 3.73 -0.86
N ARG A 126 -13.20 2.66 -0.75
CA ARG A 126 -11.81 2.74 -0.27
C ARG A 126 -10.87 3.44 -1.25
N LEU A 127 -11.08 3.28 -2.56
CA LEU A 127 -10.34 4.02 -3.58
C LEU A 127 -10.58 5.52 -3.44
N ILE A 128 -11.84 5.94 -3.26
CA ILE A 128 -12.18 7.34 -3.02
C ILE A 128 -11.49 7.86 -1.76
N LEU A 129 -11.59 7.13 -0.64
CA LEU A 129 -10.90 7.53 0.60
C LEU A 129 -9.39 7.65 0.43
N LEU A 130 -8.75 6.76 -0.33
CA LEU A 130 -7.31 6.84 -0.62
C LEU A 130 -6.96 8.10 -1.42
N ALA A 131 -7.72 8.37 -2.49
CA ALA A 131 -7.51 9.55 -3.34
C ALA A 131 -7.71 10.85 -2.54
N GLU A 132 -8.82 10.96 -1.83
CA GLU A 132 -9.15 12.14 -1.01
C GLU A 132 -8.17 12.35 0.13
N THR A 133 -7.67 11.27 0.74
CA THR A 133 -6.61 11.36 1.76
C THR A 133 -5.31 11.88 1.16
N ARG A 134 -4.91 11.43 -0.04
CA ARG A 134 -3.73 11.94 -0.73
C ARG A 134 -3.86 13.43 -1.01
N ASP A 135 -5.00 13.81 -1.56
CA ASP A 135 -5.27 15.19 -1.96
C ASP A 135 -5.33 16.11 -0.73
N LEU A 136 -5.87 15.61 0.40
CA LEU A 136 -5.79 16.27 1.71
C LEU A 136 -4.33 16.46 2.15
N LEU A 137 -3.50 15.43 2.15
CA LEU A 137 -2.09 15.55 2.57
C LEU A 137 -1.34 16.58 1.71
N TYR A 138 -1.57 16.58 0.39
CA TYR A 138 -1.02 17.59 -0.51
C TYR A 138 -1.55 19.00 -0.21
N ALA A 139 -2.84 19.16 0.06
CA ALA A 139 -3.42 20.45 0.45
C ALA A 139 -2.84 20.98 1.78
N LYS A 140 -2.44 20.08 2.69
CA LYS A 140 -1.72 20.41 3.93
C LYS A 140 -0.21 20.60 3.74
N GLY A 141 0.28 20.51 2.52
CA GLY A 141 1.70 20.72 2.19
C GLY A 141 2.60 19.56 2.60
N ILE A 142 2.04 18.37 2.80
CA ILE A 142 2.78 17.13 3.09
C ILE A 142 2.92 16.38 1.77
N PHE A 143 4.16 16.22 1.28
CA PHE A 143 4.41 15.71 -0.06
C PHE A 143 5.21 14.40 -0.02
N SER A 144 5.00 13.57 -1.03
CA SER A 144 5.84 12.40 -1.29
C SER A 144 7.10 12.80 -2.07
N VAL A 145 8.24 12.20 -1.74
CA VAL A 145 9.48 12.28 -2.54
C VAL A 145 10.01 10.90 -2.90
N PRO A 146 10.60 10.71 -4.10
CA PRO A 146 11.24 9.46 -4.46
C PRO A 146 12.33 9.05 -3.46
N VAL A 147 12.52 7.73 -3.29
CA VAL A 147 13.57 7.20 -2.42
C VAL A 147 14.93 7.66 -2.94
N GLY A 148 15.77 8.21 -2.05
CA GLY A 148 17.10 8.71 -2.40
C GLY A 148 17.13 10.12 -3.01
N ALA A 149 15.97 10.75 -3.25
CA ALA A 149 15.92 12.15 -3.63
C ALA A 149 16.34 13.05 -2.44
N PRO A 150 17.02 14.18 -2.67
CA PRO A 150 17.35 15.12 -1.62
C PRO A 150 16.08 15.65 -0.94
N GLN A 151 15.95 15.43 0.37
CA GLN A 151 14.88 16.04 1.16
C GLN A 151 15.22 17.51 1.41
N THR A 152 14.73 18.37 0.54
CA THR A 152 14.97 19.82 0.61
C THR A 152 13.95 20.56 1.48
N VAL A 153 12.85 19.89 1.86
CA VAL A 153 11.75 20.46 2.64
C VAL A 153 11.40 19.51 3.78
N SER A 154 11.18 20.05 4.98
CA SER A 154 10.82 19.26 6.18
C SER A 154 9.45 18.58 6.10
N THR A 155 8.63 18.93 5.11
CA THR A 155 7.32 18.34 4.87
C THR A 155 7.33 17.23 3.81
N ALA A 156 8.50 16.91 3.27
CA ALA A 156 8.68 15.86 2.28
C ALA A 156 8.94 14.50 2.93
N ILE A 157 8.04 13.55 2.71
CA ILE A 157 8.12 12.18 3.22
C ILE A 157 8.53 11.24 2.08
N PRO A 158 9.48 10.31 2.28
CA PRO A 158 9.79 9.26 1.30
C PRO A 158 8.54 8.48 0.89
N MET A 159 8.39 8.23 -0.41
CA MET A 159 7.20 7.62 -1.02
C MET A 159 6.69 6.38 -0.25
N PRO A 160 7.52 5.39 0.15
CA PRO A 160 7.00 4.22 0.87
C PRO A 160 6.32 4.57 2.20
N ARG A 161 6.86 5.55 2.95
CA ARG A 161 6.25 5.99 4.22
C ARG A 161 5.01 6.84 3.97
N PHE A 162 5.02 7.66 2.93
CA PHE A 162 3.85 8.44 2.52
C PHE A 162 2.69 7.50 2.13
N ASN A 163 2.95 6.46 1.34
CA ASN A 163 1.96 5.45 0.97
C ASN A 163 1.39 4.71 2.19
N GLN A 164 2.22 4.38 3.18
CA GLN A 164 1.74 3.79 4.44
C GLN A 164 0.86 4.76 5.23
N LEU A 165 1.15 6.07 5.24
CA LEU A 165 0.26 7.08 5.83
C LEU A 165 -1.10 7.09 5.11
N LEU A 166 -1.10 7.08 3.77
CA LEU A 166 -2.34 7.01 2.99
C LEU A 166 -3.17 5.77 3.37
N ILE A 167 -2.54 4.59 3.38
CA ILE A 167 -3.22 3.32 3.71
C ILE A 167 -3.83 3.38 5.11
N HIS A 168 -3.08 3.86 6.11
CA HIS A 168 -3.56 3.85 7.48
C HIS A 168 -4.61 4.92 7.77
N ILE A 169 -4.45 6.14 7.25
CA ILE A 169 -5.44 7.20 7.44
C ILE A 169 -6.76 6.83 6.73
N SER A 170 -6.70 6.52 5.43
CA SER A 170 -7.89 6.15 4.66
C SER A 170 -8.53 4.86 5.19
N GLY A 171 -7.72 3.88 5.60
CA GLY A 171 -8.18 2.64 6.20
C GLY A 171 -8.95 2.86 7.50
N THR A 172 -8.44 3.70 8.39
CA THR A 172 -9.12 4.02 9.65
C THR A 172 -10.43 4.78 9.43
N ILE A 173 -10.47 5.73 8.50
CA ILE A 173 -11.73 6.41 8.13
C ILE A 173 -12.73 5.39 7.56
N GLY A 174 -12.28 4.50 6.68
CA GLY A 174 -13.11 3.46 6.10
C GLY A 174 -13.67 2.49 7.15
N GLU A 175 -12.84 2.03 8.09
CA GLU A 175 -13.26 1.16 9.20
C GLU A 175 -14.29 1.83 10.11
N PHE A 176 -14.13 3.13 10.38
CA PHE A 176 -15.10 3.90 11.15
C PHE A 176 -16.47 3.98 10.45
N LEU A 177 -16.48 4.29 9.15
CA LEU A 177 -17.72 4.37 8.36
C LEU A 177 -18.39 2.99 8.21
N GLU A 178 -17.62 1.94 7.93
CA GLU A 178 -18.11 0.56 7.86
C GLU A 178 -18.69 0.10 9.22
N GLY A 179 -18.14 0.61 10.33
CA GLY A 179 -18.65 0.38 11.68
C GLY A 179 -19.95 1.12 12.02
N GLY A 180 -20.50 1.89 11.09
CA GLY A 180 -21.72 2.68 11.28
C GLY A 180 -21.48 4.09 11.85
N GLY A 181 -20.23 4.54 11.90
CA GLY A 181 -19.87 5.90 12.28
C GLY A 181 -20.41 6.95 11.30
N SER A 182 -20.72 8.15 11.80
CA SER A 182 -21.26 9.22 10.95
C SER A 182 -20.15 10.00 10.24
N PRO A 183 -20.25 10.30 8.93
CA PRO A 183 -19.24 11.11 8.23
C PRO A 183 -19.11 12.54 8.81
N PHE A 184 -20.10 13.00 9.57
CA PHE A 184 -20.09 14.31 10.23
C PHE A 184 -19.36 14.30 11.58
N GLU A 185 -18.94 13.13 12.08
CA GLU A 185 -18.21 12.98 13.34
C GLU A 185 -16.70 13.11 13.15
N GLY A 186 -16.28 14.20 12.49
CA GLY A 186 -14.87 14.47 12.18
C GLY A 186 -13.94 14.40 13.38
N HIS A 187 -14.42 14.78 14.57
CA HIS A 187 -13.61 14.71 15.79
C HIS A 187 -13.36 13.26 16.26
N VAL A 188 -14.31 12.35 16.04
CA VAL A 188 -14.16 10.93 16.41
C VAL A 188 -13.19 10.29 15.43
N MET A 189 -13.40 10.53 14.14
CA MET A 189 -12.47 10.08 13.10
C MET A 189 -11.04 10.59 13.36
N TYR A 190 -10.90 11.85 13.77
CA TYR A 190 -9.59 12.40 14.13
C TYR A 190 -8.95 11.65 15.30
N GLN A 191 -9.71 11.33 16.34
CA GLN A 191 -9.21 10.55 17.47
C GLN A 191 -8.79 9.14 17.05
N GLU A 192 -9.57 8.47 16.20
CA GLU A 192 -9.21 7.15 15.68
C GLU A 192 -7.94 7.19 14.83
N VAL A 193 -7.82 8.16 13.92
CA VAL A 193 -6.62 8.37 13.10
C VAL A 193 -5.42 8.69 13.99
N HIS A 194 -5.58 9.59 14.96
CA HIS A 194 -4.53 9.93 15.92
C HIS A 194 -4.03 8.67 16.65
N ASN A 195 -4.94 7.90 17.25
CA ASN A 195 -4.61 6.68 17.97
C ASN A 195 -3.89 5.67 17.07
N ARG A 196 -4.36 5.50 15.83
CA ARG A 196 -3.75 4.61 14.84
C ARG A 196 -2.32 5.02 14.52
N LEU A 197 -2.09 6.29 14.19
CA LEU A 197 -0.77 6.78 13.80
C LEU A 197 0.21 6.75 14.98
N THR A 198 -0.24 7.12 16.18
CA THR A 198 0.58 7.02 17.40
C THR A 198 0.96 5.57 17.72
N MET A 199 0.05 4.61 17.55
CA MET A 199 0.36 3.19 17.77
C MET A 199 1.41 2.63 16.81
N LEU A 200 1.46 3.16 15.58
CA LEU A 200 2.41 2.75 14.54
C LEU A 200 3.74 3.51 14.60
N GLN A 201 3.86 4.49 15.49
CA GLN A 201 5.10 5.24 15.72
C GLN A 201 6.20 4.31 16.24
N GLY A 202 7.38 4.40 15.63
CA GLY A 202 8.52 3.54 15.94
C GLY A 202 8.46 2.13 15.32
N VAL A 203 7.35 1.78 14.68
CA VAL A 203 7.19 0.52 13.92
C VAL A 203 7.18 0.80 12.42
N SER A 204 6.21 1.60 11.96
CA SER A 204 6.01 1.93 10.54
C SER A 204 6.31 3.39 10.23
N PHE A 205 6.18 4.28 11.22
CA PHE A 205 6.39 5.71 11.06
C PHE A 205 7.43 6.25 12.05
N THR A 206 8.13 7.32 11.66
CA THR A 206 8.94 8.08 12.62
C THR A 206 8.06 9.06 13.40
N ALA A 207 8.56 9.53 14.54
CA ALA A 207 7.84 10.49 15.37
C ALA A 207 7.53 11.78 14.59
N GLU A 208 8.47 12.20 13.74
CA GLU A 208 8.37 13.40 12.93
C GLU A 208 7.27 13.29 11.87
N ASP A 209 7.16 12.16 11.18
CA ASP A 209 6.12 11.95 10.17
C ASP A 209 4.72 11.99 10.82
N VAL A 210 4.56 11.34 11.98
CA VAL A 210 3.29 11.31 12.73
C VAL A 210 2.93 12.71 13.21
N ALA A 211 3.87 13.42 13.84
CA ALA A 211 3.64 14.80 14.29
C ALA A 211 3.31 15.73 13.12
N LEU A 212 4.03 15.62 12.00
CA LEU A 212 3.81 16.43 10.81
C LEU A 212 2.36 16.37 10.31
N VAL A 213 1.80 15.16 10.28
CA VAL A 213 0.42 14.89 9.84
C VAL A 213 -0.59 15.39 10.87
N LEU A 214 -0.43 14.99 12.14
CA LEU A 214 -1.39 15.30 13.20
C LEU A 214 -1.43 16.80 13.53
N ASP A 215 -0.33 17.53 13.36
CA ASP A 215 -0.28 18.97 13.57
C ASP A 215 -0.99 19.77 12.46
N ARG A 216 -1.36 19.13 11.33
CA ARG A 216 -1.89 19.81 10.13
C ARG A 216 -3.30 19.40 9.74
N ILE A 217 -3.69 18.17 10.05
CA ILE A 217 -5.04 17.69 9.77
C ILE A 217 -5.97 18.14 10.90
N GLU A 218 -7.13 18.65 10.52
CA GLU A 218 -8.20 19.04 11.43
C GLU A 218 -9.38 18.06 11.31
N PRO A 219 -10.23 17.96 12.35
CA PRO A 219 -11.47 17.18 12.30
C PRO A 219 -12.36 17.48 11.08
N SER A 220 -12.43 18.75 10.66
CA SER A 220 -13.20 19.21 9.50
C SER A 220 -12.69 18.61 8.18
N ASP A 221 -11.37 18.44 8.04
CA ASP A 221 -10.77 17.81 6.87
C ASP A 221 -11.19 16.35 6.75
N LEU A 222 -11.20 15.62 7.87
CA LEU A 222 -11.62 14.22 7.89
C LEU A 222 -13.10 14.05 7.59
N THR A 223 -13.95 15.00 8.00
CA THR A 223 -15.35 15.04 7.56
C THR A 223 -15.46 15.21 6.05
N GLN A 224 -14.65 16.07 5.42
CA GLN A 224 -14.68 16.23 3.96
C GLN A 224 -14.28 14.95 3.23
N VAL A 225 -13.19 14.32 3.65
CA VAL A 225 -12.73 13.03 3.10
C VAL A 225 -13.82 11.95 3.26
N ALA A 226 -14.43 11.86 4.44
CA ALA A 226 -15.48 10.88 4.70
C ALA A 226 -16.74 11.12 3.86
N LEU A 227 -17.13 12.39 3.68
CA LEU A 227 -18.30 12.76 2.88
C LEU A 227 -18.12 12.40 1.41
N ALA A 228 -16.94 12.61 0.85
CA ALA A 228 -16.64 12.25 -0.54
C ALA A 228 -16.83 10.73 -0.80
N ALA A 229 -16.58 9.89 0.20
CA ALA A 229 -16.70 8.44 0.08
C ALA A 229 -18.13 7.90 0.24
N VAL A 230 -19.08 8.72 0.74
CA VAL A 230 -20.48 8.31 0.99
C VAL A 230 -21.50 9.09 0.16
N SER A 231 -21.06 10.10 -0.58
CA SER A 231 -21.88 10.89 -1.51
C SER A 231 -22.11 10.17 -2.83
#